data_AF-A0A7J9C904-F1
#
_entry.id   AF-A0A7J9C904-F1
#
_cell.length_a   1.000
_cell.length_b   1.000
_cell.length_c   1.000
_cell.angle_alpha   90.00
_cell.angle_beta   90.00
_cell.angle_gamma   90.00
#
_symmetry.space_group_name_H-M   'P 1'
#
loop_
_entity.id
_entity.type
_entity.pdbx_description
1 polymer ?
#
loop_
_entity_poly.entity_id
_entity_poly.type
_entity_poly.pdbx_seq_one_letter_code
_entity_poly.pdbx_strand_id
1 'polypeptide(L)' 'MDRSLASVKPIIESTYGKDQAVKWAVYWGTFFIAVAELFGYINGEEWMVPVFLFKKK' A
#
# COMPACT_ATOMS: atom_id res chain seq x y z
N MET A 1 -8.78 -0.58 1.65
CA MET A 1 -9.10 0.72 1.02
C MET A 1 -10.58 0.81 0.64
N ASP A 2 -11.14 -0.27 0.08
CA ASP A 2 -12.50 -0.26 -0.50
C ASP A 2 -13.62 0.08 0.48
N ARG A 3 -13.56 -0.48 1.71
CA ARG A 3 -14.56 -0.20 2.75
C ARG A 3 -14.64 1.28 3.14
N SER A 4 -13.54 2.01 3.00
CA SER A 4 -13.42 3.42 3.37
C SER A 4 -13.28 4.33 2.15
N LEU A 5 -13.65 3.87 0.94
CA LEU A 5 -13.42 4.64 -0.28
C LEU A 5 -14.10 6.02 -0.24
N ALA A 6 -15.29 6.10 0.37
CA ALA A 6 -16.03 7.35 0.51
C ALA A 6 -15.27 8.41 1.34
N SER A 7 -14.56 8.00 2.40
CA SER A 7 -13.77 8.93 3.23
C SER A 7 -12.38 9.19 2.67
N VAL A 8 -11.82 8.26 1.90
CA VAL A 8 -10.49 8.39 1.29
C VAL A 8 -10.52 9.23 0.02
N LYS A 9 -11.62 9.20 -0.75
CA LYS A 9 -11.74 9.95 -2.01
C LYS A 9 -11.43 11.45 -1.88
N PRO A 10 -11.93 12.20 -0.88
CA PRO A 10 -11.58 13.61 -0.71
C PRO A 10 -10.08 13.84 -0.45
N ILE A 11 -9.42 12.91 0.23
CA ILE A 11 -7.97 12.98 0.52
C ILE A 11 -7.17 12.75 -0.76
N ILE A 12 -7.58 11.79 -1.58
CA ILE A 12 -6.94 11.54 -2.88
C ILE A 12 -7.13 12.75 -3.81
N GLU A 13 -8.33 13.30 -3.88
CA GLU A 13 -8.62 14.50 -4.68
C GLU A 13 -7.81 15.72 -4.24
N SER A 14 -7.65 15.93 -2.92
CA SER A 14 -6.86 17.05 -2.40
C SER A 14 -5.35 16.87 -2.59
N THR A 15 -4.87 15.62 -2.59
CA THR A 15 -3.44 15.29 -2.71
C THR A 15 -2.97 15.26 -4.16
N TYR A 16 -3.76 14.69 -5.06
CA TYR A 16 -3.36 14.39 -6.43
C TYR A 16 -4.13 15.17 -7.50
N GLY A 17 -5.15 15.94 -7.11
CA GLY A 17 -6.05 16.64 -8.03
C GLY A 17 -7.27 15.80 -8.42
N LYS A 18 -8.40 16.47 -8.66
CA LYS A 18 -9.70 15.82 -8.95
C LYS A 18 -9.65 14.99 -10.23
N ASP A 19 -8.98 15.52 -11.24
CA ASP A 19 -8.77 14.95 -12.56
C ASP A 19 -7.86 13.70 -12.55
N GLN A 20 -7.09 13.49 -11.48
CA GLN A 20 -6.26 12.29 -11.30
C GLN A 20 -6.78 11.34 -10.21
N ALA A 21 -7.85 11.69 -9.51
CA ALA A 21 -8.26 10.98 -8.30
C ALA A 21 -8.60 9.51 -8.54
N VAL A 22 -9.25 9.20 -9.67
CA VAL A 22 -9.58 7.81 -10.05
C VAL A 22 -8.31 7.01 -10.30
N LYS A 23 -7.35 7.57 -11.06
CA LYS A 23 -6.08 6.92 -11.36
C LYS A 23 -5.31 6.56 -10.09
N TRP A 24 -5.20 7.50 -9.16
CA TRP A 24 -4.48 7.27 -7.91
C TRP A 24 -5.21 6.34 -6.94
N ALA A 25 -6.54 6.38 -6.90
CA ALA A 25 -7.31 5.39 -6.15
C ALA A 25 -7.04 3.97 -6.67
N VAL A 26 -7.04 3.77 -7.99
CA VAL A 26 -6.71 2.46 -8.59
C VAL A 26 -5.27 2.06 -8.28
N TYR A 27 -4.30 2.97 -8.40
CA TYR A 27 -2.89 2.66 -8.12
C TYR A 27 -2.66 2.21 -6.68
N TRP A 28 -3.26 2.89 -5.71
CA TRP A 28 -3.20 2.46 -4.31
C TRP A 28 -3.88 1.10 -4.09
N GLY A 29 -5.02 0.86 -4.74
CA GLY A 29 -5.70 -0.44 -4.70
C GLY A 29 -4.81 -1.57 -5.22
N THR A 30 -4.24 -1.39 -6.42
CA THR A 30 -3.32 -2.35 -7.03
C THR A 30 -2.08 -2.57 -6.18
N PHE A 31 -1.53 -1.51 -5.57
CA PHE A 31 -0.39 -1.62 -4.66
C PHE A 31 -0.70 -2.52 -3.46
N PHE A 32 -1.86 -2.32 -2.80
CA PHE A 32 -2.24 -3.17 -1.66
C PHE A 32 -2.43 -4.63 -2.05
N ILE A 33 -3.01 -4.90 -3.23
CA ILE A 33 -3.15 -6.26 -3.76
C ILE A 33 -1.77 -6.88 -4.01
N ALA A 34 -0.88 -6.16 -4.71
CA ALA A 34 0.46 -6.64 -5.02
C ALA A 34 1.29 -6.91 -3.76
N VAL A 35 1.21 -6.06 -2.74
CA VAL A 35 1.90 -6.27 -1.45
C VAL A 35 1.33 -7.47 -0.72
N ALA A 36 0.00 -7.66 -0.71
CA ALA A 36 -0.61 -8.82 -0.09
C ALA A 36 -0.14 -10.14 -0.74
N GLU A 37 -0.04 -10.20 -2.07
CA GLU A 37 0.50 -11.36 -2.79
C GLU A 37 1.98 -11.57 -2.49
N LEU A 38 2.79 -10.49 -2.52
CA LEU A 38 4.23 -10.56 -2.30
C LEU A 38 4.57 -11.15 -0.92
N PHE A 39 3.93 -10.65 0.14
CA PHE A 39 4.15 -11.12 1.50
C PHE A 39 3.34 -12.37 1.85
N GLY A 40 2.36 -12.77 1.04
CA GLY A 40 1.66 -14.04 1.16
C GLY A 40 2.36 -15.20 0.43
N TYR A 41 3.33 -14.89 -0.44
CA TYR A 41 4.02 -15.88 -1.26
C TYR A 41 4.76 -16.93 -0.41
N ILE A 42 4.54 -18.22 -0.71
CA ILE A 42 5.06 -19.37 0.06
C ILE A 42 4.78 -19.17 1.56
N ASN A 43 3.51 -18.92 1.92
CA ASN A 43 3.08 -18.67 3.30
C ASN A 43 3.85 -17.54 4.02
N GLY A 44 4.42 -16.58 3.27
CA GLY A 44 5.19 -15.46 3.82
C GLY A 44 6.64 -15.78 4.18
N GLU A 45 7.18 -16.91 3.71
CA GLU A 45 8.56 -17.33 3.99
C GLU A 45 9.59 -16.73 3.02
N GLU A 46 9.16 -16.18 1.88
CA GLU A 46 10.07 -15.62 0.86
C GLU A 46 10.43 -14.14 1.14
N TRP A 47 9.43 -13.30 1.40
CA TRP A 47 9.60 -11.85 1.59
C TRP A 47 9.21 -11.43 3.00
N MET A 48 10.10 -10.69 3.67
CA MET A 48 9.93 -10.35 5.09
C MET A 48 10.58 -9.00 5.44
N VAL A 49 10.23 -8.48 6.62
CA VAL A 49 10.78 -7.22 7.16
C VAL A 49 11.79 -7.57 8.26
N PRO A 50 13.10 -7.53 7.99
CA PRO A 50 14.08 -7.84 9.01
C PRO A 50 14.26 -6.65 9.96
N VAL A 51 14.37 -6.95 11.26
CA VAL A 51 14.62 -5.96 12.31
C VAL A 51 15.98 -6.24 12.92
N PHE A 52 16.91 -5.29 12.80
CA PHE A 52 18.29 -5.43 13.26
C PHE A 52 18.62 -4.44 14.39
N LEU A 53 19.32 -4.92 15.43
CA LEU A 53 19.94 -4.10 16.46
C LEU A 53 21.46 -4.27 16.39
N PHE A 54 22.18 -3.18 16.14
CA PHE A 54 23.64 -3.17 16.05
C PHE A 54 24.27 -2.73 17.37
N LYS A 55 25.51 -3.15 17.62
CA LYS A 55 26.36 -2.64 18.69
C LYS A 55 27.73 -2.24 18.14
N LYS A 56 28.43 -1.40 18.89
CA LYS A 56 29.81 -1.02 18.58
C LYS A 56 30.69 -2.28 18.51
N LYS A 57 31.58 -2.32 17.52
CA LYS A 57 32.59 -3.38 17.39
C LYS A 57 33.46 -3.47 18.63
#